data_AF-A0A971E5U6-F1
#
_entry.id   AF-A0A971E5U6-F1
#
_cell.length_a   1.000
_cell.length_b   1.000
_cell.length_c   1.000
_cell.angle_alpha   90.00
_cell.angle_beta   90.00
_cell.angle_gamma   90.00
#
_symmetry.space_group_name_H-M   'P 1'
#
loop_
_entity.id
_entity.type
_entity.pdbx_description
1 polymer ?
#
loop_
_entity_poly.entity_id
_entity_poly.type
_entity_poly.pdbx_seq_one_letter_code
_entity_poly.pdbx_strand_id
1 'polypeptide(L)'
;MPQSDSPLYSYLEKSVVEVRAPTKHGVFHPKVWLLRFTSDNEPPLFRFVCLSRNLTSDQSWDTALTLEGHLVQSRRRGFWRNRPLSDFIAALPSLAVSQVNPDVQELTSSLADEVLRVRFEVPKDFDGEDWSFMPMGLRRYRRTPTFEGCSRLMIMSPFLSGEPVSVLALTGKDNVLISRSESLDALPPDLLADIQNRTRIYMFSDAAERPEMEDEEPSYAPSCDEDLSGLHAKLYVAESGWNARLFTGSANATDAAFNHNVEFLVELSGRRSQIGIDKILGREGEKGTLLDVLVPYHPSSIAKDAQQERLESLLELGRAAVAEAGLMLRVVSESGGLFTLRLGAQSPLILESELVEAQCHPITISVSQSKSLTPLADGGEVCFEGLPLRLITGFLAVRLTAEVQWVRRALSFVLNVPVTGMPEERDREILRGIVADRNQFLRYLRFLLSVDPQSYILSSLRTRAATSMGGGIEPAPSKMPDAPLFEDLVKTLSRSPEKLVRISRLIEELRHTEKGVSVLPEGFTELWSVIQVACTKEDDL
;
A
#
# COMPACT_ATOMS: atom_id res chain seq x y z
N MET A 1 5.97 -9.74 2.18
CA MET A 1 7.38 -9.78 1.71
C MET A 1 7.39 -9.59 0.21
N PRO A 2 8.42 -8.96 -0.39
CA PRO A 2 8.57 -8.99 -1.84
C PRO A 2 8.69 -10.45 -2.31
N GLN A 3 8.01 -10.80 -3.40
CA GLN A 3 8.01 -12.17 -3.95
C GLN A 3 9.35 -12.55 -4.63
N SER A 4 10.19 -11.56 -4.93
CA SER A 4 11.49 -11.75 -5.57
C SER A 4 12.54 -10.85 -4.93
N ASP A 5 13.74 -11.39 -4.69
CA ASP A 5 14.87 -10.61 -4.22
C ASP A 5 15.32 -9.66 -5.35
N SER A 6 15.16 -8.35 -5.15
CA SER A 6 15.56 -7.34 -6.13
C SER A 6 16.30 -6.19 -5.47
N PRO A 7 17.54 -5.89 -5.89
CA PRO A 7 18.25 -4.67 -5.50
C PRO A 7 17.49 -3.38 -5.82
N LEU A 8 16.50 -3.43 -6.71
CA LEU A 8 15.64 -2.29 -7.05
C LEU A 8 14.87 -1.74 -5.85
N TYR A 9 14.51 -2.59 -4.90
CA TYR A 9 13.75 -2.12 -3.74
C TYR A 9 14.54 -1.11 -2.91
N SER A 10 15.87 -1.13 -2.94
CA SER A 10 16.71 -0.12 -2.28
C SER A 10 16.48 1.31 -2.77
N TYR A 11 15.94 1.52 -3.97
CA TYR A 11 15.53 2.87 -4.43
C TYR A 11 14.35 3.44 -3.66
N LEU A 12 13.49 2.57 -3.15
CA LEU A 12 12.30 2.98 -2.41
C LEU A 12 12.64 3.45 -0.99
N GLU A 13 13.85 3.18 -0.48
CA GLU A 13 14.25 3.54 0.90
C GLU A 13 14.09 5.03 1.20
N LYS A 14 14.40 5.90 0.23
CA LYS A 14 14.25 7.35 0.37
C LYS A 14 12.80 7.83 0.22
N SER A 15 11.92 6.98 -0.30
CA SER A 15 10.50 7.28 -0.55
C SER A 15 9.57 6.63 0.50
N VAL A 16 10.06 5.66 1.26
CA VAL A 16 9.30 4.95 2.31
C VAL A 16 9.73 5.48 3.67
N VAL A 17 8.84 6.22 4.31
CA VAL A 17 9.05 6.76 5.67
C VAL A 17 8.28 5.91 6.66
N GLU A 18 9.00 5.25 7.58
CA GLU A 18 8.35 4.54 8.68
C GLU A 18 7.74 5.50 9.68
N VAL A 19 6.51 5.22 10.10
CA VAL A 19 5.77 6.03 11.05
C VAL A 19 5.29 5.21 12.23
N ARG A 20 5.12 5.88 13.38
CA ARG A 20 4.54 5.32 14.60
C ARG A 20 3.22 6.02 14.89
N ALA A 21 2.19 5.24 15.23
CA ALA A 21 0.92 5.81 15.68
C ALA A 21 1.12 6.58 17.01
N PRO A 22 0.37 7.67 17.24
CA PRO A 22 0.49 8.45 18.49
C PRO A 22 0.05 7.69 19.75
N THR A 23 -0.79 6.68 19.59
CA THR A 23 -1.38 5.87 20.66
C THR A 23 -0.55 4.61 20.89
N LYS A 24 -0.41 4.21 22.16
CA LYS A 24 0.26 2.94 22.49
C LYS A 24 -0.55 1.78 21.91
N HIS A 25 0.10 0.84 21.24
CA HIS A 25 -0.51 -0.29 20.51
C HIS A 25 -1.37 0.09 19.29
N GLY A 26 -1.52 1.38 18.96
CA GLY A 26 -2.19 1.78 17.73
C GLY A 26 -1.32 1.50 16.51
N VAL A 27 -1.97 1.27 15.37
CA VAL A 27 -1.27 1.16 14.07
C VAL A 27 -1.59 2.34 13.16
N PHE A 28 -0.63 2.70 12.30
CA PHE A 28 -0.87 3.63 11.21
C PHE A 28 -1.41 2.85 10.01
N HIS A 29 -2.71 3.01 9.75
CA HIS A 29 -3.41 2.20 8.76
C HIS A 29 -4.24 2.97 7.69
N PRO A 30 -4.08 4.30 7.47
CA PRO A 30 -4.78 4.97 6.38
C PRO A 30 -4.26 4.48 5.01
N LYS A 31 -5.17 4.30 4.04
CA LYS A 31 -4.83 4.01 2.63
C LYS A 31 -5.23 5.18 1.75
N VAL A 32 -4.45 6.25 1.86
CA VAL A 32 -4.72 7.51 1.19
C VAL A 32 -3.62 7.84 0.19
N TRP A 33 -4.02 8.32 -0.98
CA TRP A 33 -3.12 8.90 -1.98
C TRP A 33 -3.54 10.35 -2.24
N LEU A 34 -2.58 11.25 -2.26
CA LEU A 34 -2.77 12.63 -2.69
C LEU A 34 -1.79 12.92 -3.82
N LEU A 35 -2.34 13.15 -5.01
CA LEU A 35 -1.58 13.38 -6.23
C LEU A 35 -1.79 14.82 -6.68
N ARG A 36 -0.71 15.48 -7.08
CA ARG A 36 -0.71 16.83 -7.65
C ARG A 36 -0.19 16.77 -9.08
N PHE A 37 -1.04 17.11 -10.04
CA PHE A 37 -0.70 17.22 -11.44
C PHE A 37 -0.50 18.68 -11.81
N THR A 38 0.58 18.97 -12.53
CA THR A 38 0.91 20.30 -13.04
C THR A 38 0.93 20.28 -14.55
N SER A 39 0.52 21.40 -15.13
CA SER A 39 0.56 21.69 -16.55
C SER A 39 0.94 23.16 -16.71
N ASP A 40 1.62 23.52 -17.80
CA ASP A 40 2.04 24.90 -18.04
C ASP A 40 0.85 25.84 -18.28
N ASN A 41 -0.24 25.30 -18.83
CA ASN A 41 -1.40 26.07 -19.30
C ASN A 41 -2.66 25.89 -18.44
N GLU A 42 -2.62 25.01 -17.43
CA GLU A 42 -3.79 24.69 -16.60
C GLU A 42 -3.50 24.82 -15.10
N PRO A 43 -4.49 25.21 -14.28
CA PRO A 43 -4.32 25.23 -12.84
C PRO A 43 -4.03 23.81 -12.31
N PRO A 44 -3.17 23.66 -11.29
CA PRO A 44 -2.84 22.35 -10.74
C PRO A 44 -4.09 21.55 -10.38
N LEU A 45 -4.14 20.30 -10.85
CA LEU A 45 -5.20 19.34 -10.54
C LEU A 45 -4.73 18.47 -9.38
N PHE A 46 -5.56 18.34 -8.36
CA PHE A 46 -5.35 17.42 -7.26
C PHE A 46 -6.28 16.24 -7.39
N ARG A 47 -5.75 15.04 -7.22
CA ARG A 47 -6.52 13.81 -7.08
C ARG A 47 -6.27 13.22 -5.70
N PHE A 48 -7.34 13.09 -4.93
CA PHE A 48 -7.36 12.40 -3.66
C PHE A 48 -7.99 11.03 -3.86
N VAL A 49 -7.33 9.97 -3.39
CA VAL A 49 -7.85 8.61 -3.41
C VAL A 49 -7.87 8.06 -1.99
N CYS A 50 -9.01 7.58 -1.53
CA CYS A 50 -9.18 6.88 -0.26
C CYS A 50 -9.63 5.45 -0.51
N LEU A 51 -8.86 4.48 -0.03
CA LEU A 51 -9.08 3.06 -0.27
C LEU A 51 -9.45 2.34 1.03
N SER A 52 -10.24 1.27 0.91
CA SER A 52 -10.52 0.37 2.02
C SER A 52 -9.45 -0.69 2.25
N ARG A 53 -8.54 -0.89 1.29
CA ARG A 53 -7.40 -1.81 1.38
C ARG A 53 -6.14 -1.23 0.75
N ASN A 54 -5.02 -1.88 1.01
CA ASN A 54 -3.76 -1.58 0.32
C ASN A 54 -3.84 -2.03 -1.14
N LEU A 55 -3.11 -1.35 -2.03
CA LEU A 55 -2.98 -1.78 -3.43
C LEU A 55 -2.12 -3.04 -3.50
N THR A 56 -2.76 -4.20 -3.58
CA THR A 56 -2.13 -5.52 -3.70
C THR A 56 -2.77 -6.30 -4.85
N SER A 57 -2.13 -7.39 -5.29
CA SER A 57 -2.65 -8.30 -6.33
C SER A 57 -3.84 -9.16 -5.87
N ASP A 58 -4.26 -9.00 -4.63
CA ASP A 58 -5.41 -9.64 -4.00
C ASP A 58 -6.72 -9.29 -4.74
N GLN A 59 -7.53 -10.32 -5.01
CA GLN A 59 -8.82 -10.26 -5.68
C GLN A 59 -9.94 -10.17 -4.64
N SER A 60 -9.94 -9.07 -3.88
CA SER A 60 -10.90 -8.84 -2.82
C SER A 60 -11.91 -7.75 -3.17
N TRP A 61 -13.13 -7.91 -2.67
CA TRP A 61 -14.18 -6.89 -2.72
C TRP A 61 -13.79 -5.71 -1.83
N ASP A 62 -13.62 -4.54 -2.44
CA ASP A 62 -13.18 -3.33 -1.77
C ASP A 62 -13.98 -2.09 -2.22
N THR A 63 -13.65 -0.94 -1.63
CA THR A 63 -14.20 0.36 -1.99
C THR A 63 -13.06 1.34 -2.19
N ALA A 64 -13.14 2.12 -3.26
CA ALA A 64 -12.22 3.19 -3.58
C ALA A 64 -12.99 4.47 -3.89
N LEU A 65 -12.72 5.54 -3.13
CA LEU A 65 -13.23 6.87 -3.42
C LEU A 65 -12.13 7.71 -4.08
N THR A 66 -12.43 8.26 -5.25
CA THR A 66 -11.56 9.23 -5.93
C THR A 66 -12.26 10.58 -6.00
N LEU A 67 -11.62 11.63 -5.49
CA LEU A 67 -12.06 13.01 -5.59
C LEU A 67 -11.03 13.82 -6.36
N GLU A 68 -11.49 14.60 -7.34
CA GLU A 68 -10.64 15.48 -8.13
C GLU A 68 -11.01 16.92 -7.88
N GLY A 69 -10.02 17.82 -7.96
CA GLY A 69 -10.27 19.24 -7.78
C GLY A 69 -9.13 20.10 -8.27
N HIS A 70 -9.47 21.26 -8.83
CA HIS A 70 -8.48 22.24 -9.23
C HIS A 70 -8.10 23.16 -8.07
N LEU A 71 -6.82 23.54 -8.02
CA LEU A 71 -6.32 24.56 -7.11
C LEU A 71 -6.89 25.94 -7.50
N VAL A 72 -7.65 26.56 -6.59
CA VAL A 72 -8.24 27.89 -6.84
C VAL A 72 -7.22 28.99 -6.45
N GLN A 73 -6.35 29.35 -7.39
CA GLN A 73 -5.25 30.30 -7.16
C GLN A 73 -5.69 31.68 -6.64
N SER A 74 -6.85 32.17 -7.08
CA SER A 74 -7.40 33.47 -6.65
C SER A 74 -7.83 33.51 -5.17
N ARG A 75 -7.96 32.34 -4.54
CA ARG A 75 -8.51 32.23 -3.20
C ARG A 75 -7.41 32.34 -2.14
N ARG A 76 -7.51 33.34 -1.26
CA ARG A 76 -6.59 33.53 -0.12
C ARG A 76 -6.94 32.70 1.12
N ARG A 77 -8.22 32.37 1.34
CA ARG A 77 -8.68 31.56 2.48
C ARG A 77 -8.99 30.14 2.02
N GLY A 78 -8.49 29.12 2.70
CA GLY A 78 -8.84 27.73 2.38
C GLY A 78 -10.34 27.41 2.47
N PHE A 79 -10.77 26.35 1.78
CA PHE A 79 -12.02 25.66 2.05
C PHE A 79 -11.91 25.00 3.42
N TRP A 80 -12.84 25.32 4.32
CA TRP A 80 -12.81 24.82 5.69
C TRP A 80 -12.91 23.28 5.73
N ARG A 81 -13.65 22.67 4.79
CA ARG A 81 -13.82 21.22 4.63
C ARG A 81 -12.51 20.49 4.36
N ASN A 82 -11.52 21.16 3.77
CA ASN A 82 -10.22 20.55 3.46
C ASN A 82 -9.24 20.60 4.64
N ARG A 83 -9.60 21.27 5.74
CA ARG A 83 -8.73 21.36 6.93
C ARG A 83 -8.36 19.99 7.53
N PRO A 84 -9.28 19.01 7.65
CA PRO A 84 -8.90 17.70 8.16
C PRO A 84 -7.87 16.99 7.28
N LEU A 85 -8.02 17.06 5.95
CA LEU A 85 -7.02 16.51 5.02
C LEU A 85 -5.68 17.24 5.12
N SER A 86 -5.70 18.58 5.12
CA SER A 86 -4.48 19.40 5.28
C SER A 86 -3.74 19.09 6.58
N ASP A 87 -4.45 19.06 7.71
CA ASP A 87 -3.86 18.74 9.02
C ASP A 87 -3.33 17.30 9.07
N PHE A 88 -4.02 16.35 8.42
CA PHE A 88 -3.55 14.97 8.32
C PHE A 88 -2.21 14.88 7.57
N ILE A 89 -2.11 15.51 6.39
CA ILE A 89 -0.88 15.53 5.59
C ILE A 89 0.24 16.23 6.35
N ALA A 90 -0.04 17.39 6.96
CA ALA A 90 0.95 18.14 7.74
C ALA A 90 1.45 17.37 8.98
N ALA A 91 0.66 16.44 9.52
CA ALA A 91 1.05 15.63 10.66
C ALA A 91 2.01 14.49 10.30
N LEU A 92 2.01 14.00 9.05
CA LEU A 92 2.76 12.80 8.65
C LEU A 92 4.26 12.84 9.02
N PRO A 93 5.01 13.94 8.76
CA PRO A 93 6.44 13.98 9.08
C PRO A 93 6.70 13.90 10.59
N SER A 94 5.77 14.35 11.42
CA SER A 94 5.89 14.28 12.89
C SER A 94 5.63 12.88 13.46
N LEU A 95 5.04 11.98 12.66
CA LEU A 95 4.84 10.58 13.02
C LEU A 95 6.04 9.70 12.67
N ALA A 96 6.99 10.22 11.91
CA ALA A 96 8.13 9.45 11.43
C ALA A 96 9.02 8.97 12.60
N VAL A 97 9.48 7.72 12.52
CA VAL A 97 10.39 7.13 13.52
C VAL A 97 11.81 7.73 13.39
N SER A 98 12.14 8.17 12.19
CA SER A 98 13.47 8.69 11.83
C SER A 98 13.37 10.08 11.23
N GLN A 99 14.52 10.76 11.13
CA GLN A 99 14.58 12.07 10.49
C GLN A 99 14.12 11.97 9.03
N VAL A 100 13.05 12.69 8.70
CA VAL A 100 12.53 12.77 7.33
C VAL A 100 13.43 13.69 6.50
N ASN A 101 13.70 13.32 5.24
CA ASN A 101 14.44 14.15 4.29
C ASN A 101 13.80 15.56 4.21
N PRO A 102 14.59 16.65 4.33
CA PRO A 102 14.10 18.03 4.18
C PRO A 102 13.21 18.25 2.94
N ASP A 103 13.56 17.66 1.79
CA ASP A 103 12.78 17.79 0.55
C ASP A 103 11.37 17.19 0.70
N VAL A 104 11.26 16.06 1.42
CA VAL A 104 9.97 15.41 1.71
C VAL A 104 9.17 16.23 2.72
N GLN A 105 9.83 16.85 3.70
CA GLN A 105 9.17 17.75 4.65
C GLN A 105 8.60 18.99 3.95
N GLU A 106 9.38 19.61 3.05
CA GLU A 106 8.95 20.76 2.26
C GLU A 106 7.80 20.39 1.32
N LEU A 107 7.92 19.27 0.58
CA LEU A 107 6.86 18.76 -0.29
C LEU A 107 5.56 18.52 0.49
N THR A 108 5.66 17.84 1.64
CA THR A 108 4.49 17.55 2.48
C THR A 108 3.84 18.83 2.99
N SER A 109 4.65 19.81 3.41
CA SER A 109 4.17 21.12 3.87
C SER A 109 3.49 21.91 2.74
N SER A 110 4.07 21.90 1.55
CA SER A 110 3.50 22.55 0.36
C SER A 110 2.17 21.91 -0.04
N LEU A 111 2.08 20.58 -0.06
CA LEU A 111 0.84 19.86 -0.36
C LEU A 111 -0.23 20.14 0.69
N ALA A 112 0.14 20.17 1.97
CA ALA A 112 -0.79 20.49 3.06
C ALA A 112 -1.35 21.92 2.97
N ASP A 113 -0.56 22.91 2.54
CA ASP A 113 -1.07 24.27 2.32
C ASP A 113 -1.95 24.36 1.06
N GLU A 114 -1.48 23.81 -0.06
CA GLU A 114 -2.19 23.89 -1.33
C GLU A 114 -3.55 23.19 -1.28
N VAL A 115 -3.64 22.02 -0.63
CA VAL A 115 -4.89 21.26 -0.54
C VAL A 115 -6.00 22.04 0.16
N LEU A 116 -5.68 23.01 1.03
CA LEU A 116 -6.69 23.89 1.62
C LEU A 116 -7.45 24.71 0.56
N ARG A 117 -6.85 24.99 -0.59
CA ARG A 117 -7.41 25.84 -1.65
C ARG A 117 -7.93 25.05 -2.85
N VAL A 118 -7.91 23.72 -2.78
CA VAL A 118 -8.45 22.83 -3.81
C VAL A 118 -9.97 22.76 -3.71
N ARG A 119 -10.68 22.94 -4.81
CA ARG A 119 -12.11 22.68 -4.88
C ARG A 119 -12.33 21.25 -5.37
N PHE A 120 -12.48 20.31 -4.44
CA PHE A 120 -12.84 18.93 -4.77
C PHE A 120 -14.29 18.83 -5.25
N GLU A 121 -14.50 17.97 -6.24
CA GLU A 121 -15.79 17.57 -6.76
C GLU A 121 -16.13 16.16 -6.29
N VAL A 122 -17.35 15.98 -5.80
CA VAL A 122 -17.89 14.67 -5.40
C VAL A 122 -18.76 14.10 -6.53
N PRO A 123 -18.99 12.78 -6.58
CA PRO A 123 -19.83 12.19 -7.61
C PRO A 123 -21.26 12.75 -7.57
N LYS A 124 -21.91 12.82 -8.75
CA LYS A 124 -23.18 13.55 -8.97
C LYS A 124 -24.35 13.15 -8.07
N ASP A 125 -24.35 11.91 -7.57
CA ASP A 125 -25.42 11.37 -6.72
C ASP A 125 -25.30 11.82 -5.25
N PHE A 126 -24.16 12.42 -4.88
CA PHE A 126 -23.90 12.98 -3.56
C PHE A 126 -24.14 14.49 -3.52
N ASP A 127 -24.32 15.02 -2.33
CA ASP A 127 -24.41 16.45 -2.09
C ASP A 127 -23.05 17.12 -2.31
N GLY A 128 -22.99 18.09 -3.22
CA GLY A 128 -21.76 18.83 -3.54
C GLY A 128 -21.16 19.62 -2.39
N GLU A 129 -21.96 19.94 -1.37
CA GLU A 129 -21.58 20.79 -0.24
C GLU A 129 -21.59 20.03 1.09
N ASP A 130 -22.34 18.95 1.25
CA ASP A 130 -22.42 18.18 2.50
C ASP A 130 -21.59 16.89 2.45
N TRP A 131 -20.29 17.04 2.69
CA TRP A 131 -19.32 15.95 2.78
C TRP A 131 -18.10 16.39 3.61
N SER A 132 -17.34 15.43 4.15
CA SER A 132 -16.18 15.74 5.00
C SER A 132 -15.06 14.69 4.94
N PHE A 133 -13.82 15.16 5.04
CA PHE A 133 -12.65 14.32 5.32
C PHE A 133 -12.59 14.02 6.82
N MET A 134 -12.37 12.75 7.16
CA MET A 134 -12.36 12.27 8.55
C MET A 134 -11.07 11.47 8.84
N PRO A 135 -9.92 12.14 9.04
CA PRO A 135 -8.79 11.48 9.69
C PRO A 135 -9.18 11.08 11.11
N MET A 136 -8.59 9.99 11.61
CA MET A 136 -8.86 9.43 12.93
C MET A 136 -7.53 9.10 13.63
N GLY A 137 -7.54 9.01 14.97
CA GLY A 137 -6.36 8.64 15.76
C GLY A 137 -5.30 9.74 15.95
N LEU A 138 -5.49 10.93 15.36
CA LEU A 138 -4.60 12.08 15.57
C LEU A 138 -5.07 12.95 16.75
N ARG A 139 -4.16 13.72 17.37
CA ARG A 139 -4.43 14.51 18.58
C ARG A 139 -5.69 15.40 18.49
N ARG A 140 -5.97 15.98 17.32
CA ARG A 140 -7.14 16.85 17.06
C ARG A 140 -8.34 16.12 16.44
N TYR A 141 -8.16 14.84 16.10
CA TYR A 141 -9.10 14.04 15.31
C TYR A 141 -9.33 12.69 15.99
N ARG A 142 -10.01 12.75 17.14
CA ARG A 142 -10.44 11.56 17.92
C ARG A 142 -11.91 11.20 17.68
N ARG A 143 -12.56 11.88 16.73
CA ARG A 143 -13.98 11.70 16.47
C ARG A 143 -14.17 10.45 15.61
N THR A 144 -15.09 9.59 16.01
CA THR A 144 -15.52 8.41 15.25
C THR A 144 -16.78 8.73 14.44
N PRO A 145 -17.12 7.91 13.43
CA PRO A 145 -18.41 8.00 12.76
C PRO A 145 -19.55 7.86 13.77
N THR A 146 -20.51 8.80 13.75
CA THR A 146 -21.66 8.78 14.66
C THR A 146 -22.91 8.35 13.92
N PHE A 147 -23.57 7.30 14.41
CA PHE A 147 -24.80 6.74 13.84
C PHE A 147 -26.06 7.05 14.66
N GLU A 148 -25.96 7.93 15.66
CA GLU A 148 -27.09 8.33 16.49
C GLU A 148 -28.25 8.92 15.67
N GLY A 149 -29.47 8.54 16.02
CA GLY A 149 -30.69 9.08 15.41
C GLY A 149 -31.01 8.56 14.00
N CYS A 150 -30.20 7.64 13.45
CA CYS A 150 -30.51 7.05 12.14
C CYS A 150 -31.65 6.01 12.25
N SER A 151 -32.45 5.92 11.20
CA SER A 151 -33.59 4.99 11.12
C SER A 151 -33.20 3.59 10.67
N ARG A 152 -32.08 3.47 9.93
CA ARG A 152 -31.54 2.23 9.40
C ARG A 152 -30.04 2.37 9.17
N LEU A 153 -29.28 1.32 9.45
CA LEU A 153 -27.83 1.29 9.33
C LEU A 153 -27.37 0.05 8.56
N MET A 154 -26.40 0.25 7.68
CA MET A 154 -25.64 -0.82 7.02
C MET A 154 -24.16 -0.71 7.41
N ILE A 155 -23.58 -1.83 7.84
CA ILE A 155 -22.14 -1.96 8.10
C ILE A 155 -21.61 -3.09 7.22
N MET A 156 -20.60 -2.80 6.41
CA MET A 156 -19.82 -3.80 5.68
C MET A 156 -18.36 -3.66 6.12
N SER A 157 -17.81 -4.69 6.77
CA SER A 157 -16.45 -4.70 7.28
C SER A 157 -15.93 -6.13 7.39
N PRO A 158 -14.67 -6.43 7.00
CA PRO A 158 -14.13 -7.78 7.11
C PRO A 158 -13.83 -8.21 8.55
N PHE A 159 -13.53 -7.25 9.42
CA PHE A 159 -13.21 -7.46 10.83
C PHE A 159 -14.17 -6.68 11.71
N LEU A 160 -14.65 -7.33 12.78
CA LEU A 160 -15.64 -6.80 13.70
C LEU A 160 -15.14 -6.91 15.15
N SER A 161 -15.57 -5.98 16.00
CA SER A 161 -15.49 -6.14 17.46
C SER A 161 -16.79 -5.67 18.10
N GLY A 162 -17.14 -6.19 19.27
CA GLY A 162 -18.47 -6.02 19.87
C GLY A 162 -18.95 -4.57 20.01
N GLU A 163 -18.14 -3.67 20.57
CA GLU A 163 -18.59 -2.29 20.86
C GLU A 163 -19.00 -1.50 19.59
N PRO A 164 -18.18 -1.37 18.53
CA PRO A 164 -18.57 -0.70 17.29
C PRO A 164 -19.82 -1.26 16.60
N VAL A 165 -20.06 -2.58 16.65
CA VAL A 165 -21.22 -3.20 15.99
C VAL A 165 -22.48 -3.23 16.86
N SER A 166 -22.34 -3.02 18.18
CA SER A 166 -23.47 -3.00 19.12
C SER A 166 -24.54 -1.97 18.77
N VAL A 167 -24.16 -0.89 18.07
CA VAL A 167 -25.08 0.12 17.56
C VAL A 167 -26.17 -0.48 16.66
N LEU A 168 -25.91 -1.59 15.97
CA LEU A 168 -26.90 -2.31 15.14
C LEU A 168 -28.03 -2.94 15.97
N ALA A 169 -27.77 -3.30 17.23
CA ALA A 169 -28.78 -3.81 18.15
C ALA A 169 -29.70 -2.69 18.71
N LEU A 170 -29.23 -1.45 18.69
CA LEU A 170 -29.92 -0.28 19.24
C LEU A 170 -30.62 0.58 18.18
N THR A 171 -30.11 0.54 16.95
CA THR A 171 -30.57 1.39 15.84
C THR A 171 -31.77 0.78 15.15
N GLY A 172 -32.86 1.54 14.98
CA GLY A 172 -33.89 1.26 13.98
C GLY A 172 -34.39 -0.19 13.88
N LYS A 173 -34.75 -0.58 12.65
CA LYS A 173 -35.05 -1.96 12.20
C LYS A 173 -34.60 -2.10 10.73
N ASP A 174 -34.53 -3.34 10.25
CA ASP A 174 -34.11 -3.70 8.89
C ASP A 174 -32.66 -3.28 8.58
N ASN A 175 -31.79 -3.22 9.59
CA ASN A 175 -30.37 -2.96 9.41
C ASN A 175 -29.71 -4.07 8.60
N VAL A 176 -28.49 -3.81 8.12
CA VAL A 176 -27.73 -4.78 7.32
C VAL A 176 -26.30 -4.87 7.84
N LEU A 177 -25.81 -6.10 8.04
CA LEU A 177 -24.42 -6.38 8.40
C LEU A 177 -23.83 -7.34 7.36
N ILE A 178 -22.71 -6.96 6.75
CA ILE A 178 -21.98 -7.79 5.79
C ILE A 178 -20.55 -7.96 6.30
N SER A 179 -20.15 -9.20 6.55
CA SER A 179 -18.84 -9.52 7.12
C SER A 179 -18.41 -10.93 6.69
N ARG A 180 -17.18 -11.29 7.02
CA ARG A 180 -16.67 -12.65 6.92
C ARG A 180 -17.28 -13.55 8.01
N SER A 181 -17.40 -14.85 7.73
CA SER A 181 -17.86 -15.88 8.67
C SER A 181 -17.09 -15.84 9.98
N GLU A 182 -15.76 -15.81 9.90
CA GLU A 182 -14.87 -15.93 11.05
C GLU A 182 -15.01 -14.73 11.99
N SER A 183 -15.25 -13.55 11.42
CA SER A 183 -15.49 -12.32 12.17
C SER A 183 -16.87 -12.26 12.81
N LEU A 184 -17.87 -12.91 12.21
CA LEU A 184 -19.22 -13.01 12.78
C LEU A 184 -19.25 -14.06 13.90
N ASP A 185 -18.62 -15.21 13.69
CA ASP A 185 -18.47 -16.29 14.68
C ASP A 185 -17.64 -15.83 15.89
N ALA A 186 -16.78 -14.81 15.73
CA ALA A 186 -16.00 -14.20 16.81
C ALA A 186 -16.80 -13.32 17.78
N LEU A 187 -18.01 -12.90 17.41
CA LEU A 187 -18.80 -12.00 18.24
C LEU A 187 -19.38 -12.73 19.46
N PRO A 188 -19.54 -12.05 20.61
CA PRO A 188 -20.24 -12.63 21.76
C PRO A 188 -21.64 -13.14 21.35
N PRO A 189 -22.03 -14.38 21.71
CA PRO A 189 -23.30 -14.96 21.27
C PRO A 189 -24.53 -14.13 21.62
N ASP A 190 -24.56 -13.55 22.83
CA ASP A 190 -25.67 -12.69 23.29
C ASP A 190 -25.79 -11.43 22.41
N LEU A 191 -24.64 -10.81 22.09
CA LEU A 191 -24.60 -9.64 21.22
C LEU A 191 -25.03 -9.97 19.80
N LEU A 192 -24.59 -11.10 19.26
CA LEU A 192 -24.97 -11.54 17.92
C LEU A 192 -26.49 -11.77 17.83
N ALA A 193 -27.09 -12.40 18.85
CA ALA A 193 -28.53 -12.59 18.93
C ALA A 193 -29.29 -11.25 18.99
N ASP A 194 -28.80 -10.29 19.77
CA ASP A 194 -29.38 -8.94 19.85
C ASP A 194 -29.32 -8.19 18.51
N ILE A 195 -28.22 -8.33 17.77
CA ILE A 195 -28.06 -7.74 16.43
C ILE A 195 -29.05 -8.39 15.45
N GLN A 196 -29.18 -9.72 15.47
CA GLN A 196 -30.07 -10.47 14.57
C GLN A 196 -31.55 -10.07 14.71
N ASN A 197 -31.99 -9.60 15.87
CA ASN A 197 -33.36 -9.14 16.10
C ASN A 197 -33.77 -7.94 15.22
N ARG A 198 -32.80 -7.17 14.72
CA ARG A 198 -33.04 -5.93 13.96
C ARG A 198 -32.27 -5.85 12.64
N THR A 199 -31.37 -6.81 12.40
CA THR A 199 -30.34 -6.73 11.36
C THR A 199 -30.33 -8.00 10.54
N ARG A 200 -30.35 -7.85 9.22
CA ARG A 200 -30.07 -8.95 8.27
C ARG A 200 -28.57 -9.08 8.14
N ILE A 201 -28.05 -10.28 8.40
CA ILE A 201 -26.62 -10.55 8.36
C ILE A 201 -26.33 -11.38 7.11
N TYR A 202 -25.36 -10.92 6.31
CA TYR A 202 -24.93 -11.58 5.09
C TYR A 202 -23.42 -11.82 5.09
N MET A 203 -23.01 -12.79 4.29
CA MET A 203 -21.63 -13.08 3.90
C MET A 203 -21.56 -13.07 2.37
N PHE A 204 -20.35 -12.98 1.81
CA PHE A 204 -20.18 -13.25 0.38
C PHE A 204 -20.33 -14.75 0.12
N SER A 205 -20.89 -15.11 -1.03
CA SER A 205 -20.92 -16.51 -1.47
C SER A 205 -19.50 -17.00 -1.78
N ASP A 206 -19.22 -18.29 -1.57
CA ASP A 206 -17.91 -18.89 -1.90
C ASP A 206 -17.44 -18.58 -3.33
N ALA A 207 -18.35 -18.58 -4.30
CA ALA A 207 -18.06 -18.26 -5.70
C ALA A 207 -17.67 -16.77 -5.92
N ALA A 208 -18.14 -15.88 -5.06
CA ALA A 208 -17.79 -14.46 -5.08
C ALA A 208 -16.50 -14.15 -4.31
N GLU A 209 -16.15 -15.00 -3.34
CA GLU A 209 -14.88 -14.91 -2.63
C GLU A 209 -13.76 -15.56 -3.42
N ARG A 210 -14.01 -16.65 -4.16
CA ARG A 210 -13.03 -17.36 -4.98
C ARG A 210 -13.57 -17.55 -6.40
N PRO A 211 -13.41 -16.56 -7.30
CA PRO A 211 -13.74 -16.79 -8.70
C PRO A 211 -12.90 -17.97 -9.21
N GLU A 212 -13.54 -19.01 -9.72
CA GLU A 212 -12.86 -20.18 -10.28
C GLU A 212 -11.88 -19.71 -11.36
N MET A 213 -10.57 -19.77 -11.06
CA MET A 213 -9.53 -19.63 -12.05
C MET A 213 -9.52 -20.94 -12.83
N GLU A 214 -10.07 -20.94 -14.04
CA GLU A 214 -9.88 -22.05 -14.99
C GLU A 214 -8.36 -22.24 -15.19
N ASP A 215 -7.86 -23.43 -14.82
CA ASP A 215 -6.51 -23.97 -15.07
C ASP A 215 -5.32 -23.50 -14.18
N GLU A 216 -5.38 -23.69 -12.85
CA GLU A 216 -4.15 -23.80 -12.04
C GLU A 216 -4.11 -25.12 -11.25
N GLU A 217 -3.11 -25.97 -11.52
CA GLU A 217 -2.82 -27.16 -10.71
C GLU A 217 -2.48 -26.74 -9.26
N PRO A 218 -2.94 -27.48 -8.24
CA PRO A 218 -2.70 -27.13 -6.84
C PRO A 218 -1.20 -27.22 -6.50
N SER A 219 -0.54 -26.08 -6.31
CA SER A 219 0.84 -26.03 -5.85
C SER A 219 0.92 -26.45 -4.37
N TYR A 220 1.57 -27.57 -4.07
CA TYR A 220 1.86 -28.06 -2.72
C TYR A 220 3.04 -27.32 -2.05
N ALA A 221 3.00 -25.99 -2.04
CA ALA A 221 3.84 -25.20 -1.14
C ALA A 221 2.94 -24.65 -0.03
N PRO A 222 3.30 -24.76 1.27
CA PRO A 222 2.59 -24.07 2.32
C PRO A 222 2.89 -22.58 2.18
N SER A 223 2.18 -21.90 1.29
CA SER A 223 2.17 -20.46 1.22
C SER A 223 1.48 -19.93 2.48
N CYS A 224 2.03 -18.88 3.05
CA CYS A 224 1.39 -18.10 4.10
C CYS A 224 0.33 -17.15 3.52
N ASP A 225 -0.33 -17.57 2.42
CA ASP A 225 -1.24 -16.79 1.59
C ASP A 225 -2.69 -17.22 1.89
N GLU A 226 -3.13 -17.09 3.15
CA GLU A 226 -4.49 -17.53 3.54
C GLU A 226 -5.61 -16.60 3.05
N ASP A 227 -5.35 -15.40 2.52
CA ASP A 227 -6.41 -14.46 2.09
C ASP A 227 -6.00 -13.59 0.89
N LEU A 228 -5.97 -14.16 -0.32
CA LEU A 228 -5.83 -13.38 -1.58
C LEU A 228 -7.19 -13.12 -2.27
N SER A 229 -8.28 -13.35 -1.54
CA SER A 229 -9.62 -13.36 -2.08
C SER A 229 -10.66 -13.21 -0.96
N GLY A 230 -11.69 -12.38 -1.12
CA GLY A 230 -12.77 -12.21 -0.12
C GLY A 230 -13.19 -10.76 0.13
N LEU A 231 -13.82 -10.50 1.28
CA LEU A 231 -14.24 -9.15 1.66
C LEU A 231 -13.08 -8.34 2.27
N HIS A 232 -12.87 -7.11 1.78
CA HIS A 232 -11.96 -6.11 2.38
C HIS A 232 -12.55 -4.69 2.45
N ALA A 233 -13.75 -4.47 1.93
CA ALA A 233 -14.46 -3.21 2.00
C ALA A 233 -14.75 -2.78 3.44
N LYS A 234 -14.62 -1.47 3.71
CA LYS A 234 -15.13 -0.84 4.94
C LYS A 234 -16.10 0.27 4.52
N LEU A 235 -17.37 -0.02 4.67
CA LEU A 235 -18.46 0.82 4.19
C LEU A 235 -19.55 0.91 5.27
N TYR A 236 -19.96 2.12 5.59
CA TYR A 236 -21.05 2.38 6.54
C TYR A 236 -22.08 3.26 5.86
N VAL A 237 -23.36 2.91 5.96
CA VAL A 237 -24.46 3.69 5.36
C VAL A 237 -25.53 3.92 6.41
N ALA A 238 -25.75 5.18 6.80
CA ALA A 238 -26.74 5.57 7.78
C ALA A 238 -27.87 6.35 7.11
N GLU A 239 -29.10 5.84 7.18
CA GLU A 239 -30.29 6.49 6.63
C GLU A 239 -31.02 7.29 7.70
N SER A 240 -31.47 8.49 7.36
CA SER A 240 -32.23 9.37 8.25
C SER A 240 -33.30 10.11 7.46
N GLY A 241 -34.52 9.59 7.50
CA GLY A 241 -35.65 10.12 6.73
C GLY A 241 -35.38 10.02 5.22
N TRP A 242 -35.24 11.16 4.55
CA TRP A 242 -34.99 11.23 3.11
C TRP A 242 -33.50 11.32 2.74
N ASN A 243 -32.63 11.46 3.74
CA ASN A 243 -31.20 11.61 3.57
C ASN A 243 -30.48 10.31 3.96
N ALA A 244 -29.29 10.13 3.41
CA ALA A 244 -28.37 9.07 3.79
C ALA A 244 -26.95 9.64 3.86
N ARG A 245 -26.13 9.03 4.72
CA ARG A 245 -24.70 9.32 4.86
C ARG A 245 -23.90 8.06 4.63
N LEU A 246 -22.89 8.14 3.76
CA LEU A 246 -22.02 7.05 3.39
C LEU A 246 -20.60 7.34 3.89
N PHE A 247 -19.99 6.38 4.55
CA PHE A 247 -18.60 6.44 5.03
C PHE A 247 -17.79 5.33 4.37
N THR A 248 -16.66 5.69 3.78
CA THR A 248 -15.71 4.73 3.19
C THR A 248 -14.28 5.13 3.49
N GLY A 249 -13.39 4.14 3.59
CA GLY A 249 -11.96 4.33 3.84
C GLY A 249 -11.38 3.16 4.62
N SER A 250 -10.39 3.41 5.46
CA SER A 250 -9.53 2.35 6.02
C SER A 250 -10.02 1.72 7.33
N ALA A 251 -10.97 2.34 8.02
CA ALA A 251 -11.40 1.92 9.36
C ALA A 251 -12.36 0.73 9.34
N ASN A 252 -11.93 -0.41 9.88
CA ASN A 252 -12.81 -1.55 10.20
C ASN A 252 -13.79 -1.21 11.32
N ALA A 253 -14.87 -1.99 11.45
CA ALA A 253 -15.81 -1.88 12.56
C ALA A 253 -15.23 -2.52 13.84
N THR A 254 -14.05 -2.06 14.26
CA THR A 254 -13.29 -2.58 15.41
C THR A 254 -12.93 -1.48 16.40
N ASP A 255 -12.81 -1.83 17.69
CA ASP A 255 -12.36 -0.92 18.76
C ASP A 255 -10.99 -0.32 18.41
N ALA A 256 -10.07 -1.16 17.93
CA ALA A 256 -8.77 -0.75 17.41
C ALA A 256 -8.88 0.39 16.40
N ALA A 257 -9.72 0.25 15.37
CA ALA A 257 -9.86 1.25 14.33
C ALA A 257 -10.49 2.56 14.82
N PHE A 258 -11.42 2.49 15.77
CA PHE A 258 -12.18 3.66 16.22
C PHE A 258 -11.49 4.43 17.34
N ASN A 259 -10.75 3.75 18.22
CA ASN A 259 -10.21 4.33 19.44
C ASN A 259 -8.68 4.41 19.48
N HIS A 260 -7.97 3.56 18.74
CA HIS A 260 -6.51 3.44 18.86
C HIS A 260 -5.78 3.81 17.57
N ASN A 261 -6.15 3.23 16.43
CA ASN A 261 -5.42 3.37 15.18
C ASN A 261 -5.50 4.78 14.58
N VAL A 262 -4.48 5.11 13.78
CA VAL A 262 -4.62 6.19 12.80
C VAL A 262 -5.29 5.60 11.57
N GLU A 263 -6.50 6.08 11.27
CA GLU A 263 -7.31 5.66 10.13
C GLU A 263 -7.77 6.90 9.35
N PHE A 264 -8.36 6.69 8.18
CA PHE A 264 -8.94 7.77 7.39
C PHE A 264 -10.26 7.30 6.76
N LEU A 265 -11.31 8.08 6.95
CA LEU A 265 -12.62 7.93 6.30
C LEU A 265 -12.97 9.20 5.53
N VAL A 266 -13.90 9.06 4.58
CA VAL A 266 -14.62 10.17 3.97
C VAL A 266 -16.11 9.96 4.17
N GLU A 267 -16.78 11.00 4.68
CA GLU A 267 -18.24 11.06 4.82
C GLU A 267 -18.82 11.79 3.61
N LEU A 268 -19.77 11.16 2.93
CA LEU A 268 -20.53 11.73 1.83
C LEU A 268 -22.02 11.69 2.16
N SER A 269 -22.71 12.83 2.06
CA SER A 269 -24.17 12.89 2.20
C SER A 269 -24.87 12.85 0.85
N GLY A 270 -26.12 12.41 0.84
CA GLY A 270 -26.95 12.39 -0.36
C GLY A 270 -28.39 11.97 -0.06
N ARG A 271 -29.20 11.85 -1.11
CA ARG A 271 -30.59 11.40 -0.97
C ARG A 271 -30.63 9.89 -0.79
N ARG A 272 -31.47 9.41 0.14
CA ARG A 272 -31.70 7.97 0.36
C ARG A 272 -32.10 7.23 -0.93
N SER A 273 -32.84 7.89 -1.82
CA SER A 273 -33.23 7.30 -3.11
C SER A 273 -32.06 7.03 -4.07
N GLN A 274 -30.90 7.67 -3.86
CA GLN A 274 -29.71 7.57 -4.73
C GLN A 274 -28.57 6.79 -4.08
N ILE A 275 -28.35 6.98 -2.77
CA ILE A 275 -27.21 6.39 -2.06
C ILE A 275 -27.63 5.58 -0.81
N GLY A 276 -28.92 5.27 -0.67
CA GLY A 276 -29.44 4.48 0.44
C GLY A 276 -29.05 3.01 0.36
N ILE A 277 -29.36 2.28 1.43
CA ILE A 277 -28.98 0.89 1.64
C ILE A 277 -29.52 0.00 0.53
N ASP A 278 -30.81 0.14 0.19
CA ASP A 278 -31.43 -0.68 -0.87
C ASP A 278 -30.87 -0.35 -2.26
N LYS A 279 -30.36 0.87 -2.46
CA LYS A 279 -29.77 1.26 -3.76
C LYS A 279 -28.36 0.67 -3.92
N ILE A 280 -27.62 0.53 -2.83
CA ILE A 280 -26.29 -0.10 -2.79
C ILE A 280 -26.42 -1.62 -2.89
N LEU A 281 -27.36 -2.21 -2.15
CA LEU A 281 -27.63 -3.64 -2.17
C LEU A 281 -28.20 -4.11 -3.52
N GLY A 282 -29.05 -3.28 -4.13
CA GLY A 282 -29.87 -3.67 -5.29
C GLY A 282 -31.17 -4.35 -4.85
N ARG A 283 -31.88 -4.93 -5.82
CA ARG A 283 -33.17 -5.59 -5.57
C ARG A 283 -33.04 -7.11 -5.67
N GLU A 284 -33.80 -7.81 -4.84
CA GLU A 284 -33.93 -9.27 -4.94
C GLU A 284 -34.40 -9.68 -6.34
N GLY A 285 -33.69 -10.64 -6.95
CA GLY A 285 -33.95 -11.14 -8.30
C GLY A 285 -33.34 -10.30 -9.44
N GLU A 286 -32.68 -9.18 -9.14
CA GLU A 286 -31.94 -8.39 -10.11
C GLU A 286 -30.48 -8.89 -10.20
N LYS A 287 -30.11 -9.41 -11.37
CA LYS A 287 -28.75 -9.92 -11.64
C LYS A 287 -27.71 -8.80 -11.64
N GLY A 288 -26.52 -9.11 -11.15
CA GLY A 288 -25.40 -8.17 -11.14
C GLY A 288 -25.50 -7.08 -10.06
N THR A 289 -26.33 -7.30 -9.04
CA THR A 289 -26.40 -6.45 -7.84
C THR A 289 -25.52 -7.02 -6.73
N LEU A 290 -25.25 -6.23 -5.69
CA LEU A 290 -24.50 -6.71 -4.54
C LEU A 290 -25.25 -7.85 -3.81
N LEU A 291 -26.59 -7.82 -3.76
CA LEU A 291 -27.37 -8.93 -3.18
C LEU A 291 -27.20 -10.26 -3.91
N ASP A 292 -26.88 -10.25 -5.21
CA ASP A 292 -26.72 -11.45 -6.04
C ASP A 292 -25.49 -12.28 -5.60
N VAL A 293 -24.51 -11.64 -4.97
CA VAL A 293 -23.27 -12.27 -4.49
C VAL A 293 -23.23 -12.49 -2.97
N LEU A 294 -24.34 -12.21 -2.28
CA LEU A 294 -24.46 -12.33 -0.84
C LEU A 294 -25.36 -13.51 -0.44
N VAL A 295 -24.96 -14.22 0.61
CA VAL A 295 -25.74 -15.29 1.22
C VAL A 295 -26.06 -14.94 2.67
N PRO A 296 -27.25 -15.30 3.20
CA PRO A 296 -27.57 -15.13 4.60
C PRO A 296 -26.58 -15.87 5.50
N TYR A 297 -26.16 -15.21 6.58
CA TYR A 297 -25.28 -15.83 7.57
C TYR A 297 -26.03 -16.86 8.42
N HIS A 298 -25.43 -18.03 8.57
CA HIS A 298 -25.85 -19.06 9.51
C HIS A 298 -24.66 -19.39 10.42
N PRO A 299 -24.82 -19.27 11.76
CA PRO A 299 -23.73 -19.55 12.70
C PRO A 299 -23.15 -20.94 12.46
N SER A 300 -21.83 -21.01 12.30
CA SER A 300 -21.17 -22.28 12.15
C SER A 300 -20.94 -22.89 13.55
N SER A 301 -21.04 -24.22 13.68
CA SER A 301 -20.74 -24.90 14.95
C SER A 301 -19.23 -25.13 15.14
N ILE A 302 -18.39 -24.54 14.28
CA ILE A 302 -16.95 -24.71 14.32
C ILE A 302 -16.42 -23.65 15.27
N ALA A 303 -16.20 -24.05 16.53
CA ALA A 303 -15.51 -23.19 17.47
C ALA A 303 -14.15 -22.81 16.89
N LYS A 304 -13.83 -21.51 16.90
CA LYS A 304 -12.48 -21.04 16.58
C LYS A 304 -11.45 -21.83 17.38
N ASP A 305 -10.38 -22.25 16.72
CA ASP A 305 -9.28 -22.90 17.41
C ASP A 305 -8.59 -21.88 18.32
N ALA A 306 -8.89 -21.95 19.63
CA ALA A 306 -8.29 -21.08 20.64
C ALA A 306 -6.75 -21.14 20.64
N GLN A 307 -6.16 -22.21 20.09
CA GLN A 307 -4.71 -22.30 19.90
C GLN A 307 -4.23 -21.37 18.78
N GLN A 308 -4.98 -21.24 17.69
CA GLN A 308 -4.64 -20.36 16.58
C GLN A 308 -4.67 -18.89 17.01
N GLU A 309 -5.74 -18.45 17.69
CA GLU A 309 -5.84 -17.07 18.19
C GLU A 309 -4.71 -16.74 19.18
N ARG A 310 -4.31 -17.72 20.01
CA ARG A 310 -3.17 -17.57 20.92
C ARG A 310 -1.86 -17.40 20.16
N LEU A 311 -1.62 -18.19 19.12
CA LEU A 311 -0.41 -18.09 18.29
C LEU A 311 -0.34 -16.73 17.56
N GLU A 312 -1.44 -16.28 16.98
CA GLU A 312 -1.54 -14.97 16.32
C GLU A 312 -1.25 -13.82 17.30
N SER A 313 -1.84 -13.89 18.50
CA SER A 313 -1.60 -12.90 19.56
C SER A 313 -0.12 -12.85 19.98
N LEU A 314 0.54 -14.01 20.11
CA LEU A 314 1.97 -14.07 20.43
C LEU A 314 2.84 -13.47 19.32
N LEU A 315 2.50 -13.72 18.05
CA LEU A 315 3.21 -13.16 16.90
C LEU A 315 3.06 -11.64 16.82
N GLU A 316 1.86 -11.10 17.09
CA GLU A 316 1.61 -9.67 17.12
C GLU A 316 2.35 -8.95 18.26
N LEU A 317 2.40 -9.56 19.45
CA LEU A 317 3.23 -9.07 20.57
C LEU A 317 4.72 -9.07 20.19
N GLY A 318 5.21 -10.14 19.55
CA GLY A 318 6.58 -10.20 19.04
C GLY A 318 6.86 -9.11 18.00
N ARG A 319 5.92 -8.84 17.08
CA ARG A 319 6.06 -7.78 16.07
C ARG A 319 6.17 -6.40 16.73
N ALA A 320 5.35 -6.13 17.74
CA ALA A 320 5.42 -4.90 18.51
C ALA A 320 6.78 -4.75 19.22
N ALA A 321 7.27 -5.81 19.87
CA ALA A 321 8.59 -5.80 20.53
C ALA A 321 9.74 -5.48 19.56
N VAL A 322 9.73 -6.08 18.36
CA VAL A 322 10.73 -5.79 17.31
C VAL A 322 10.66 -4.33 16.86
N ALA A 323 9.46 -3.78 16.66
CA ALA A 323 9.27 -2.38 16.26
C ALA A 323 9.67 -1.38 17.36
N GLU A 324 9.56 -1.78 18.64
CA GLU A 324 9.91 -0.95 19.79
C GLU A 324 11.41 -0.98 20.13
N ALA A 325 12.14 -2.03 19.74
CA ALA A 325 13.57 -2.19 20.05
C ALA A 325 14.48 -1.11 19.43
N GLY A 326 14.00 -0.36 18.44
CA GLY A 326 14.76 0.72 17.79
C GLY A 326 15.96 0.16 17.02
N LEU A 327 15.70 -0.76 16.09
CA LEU A 327 16.75 -1.41 15.28
C LEU A 327 17.50 -0.38 14.43
N MET A 328 18.82 -0.56 14.30
CA MET A 328 19.69 0.30 13.50
C MET A 328 20.78 -0.52 12.79
N LEU A 329 21.09 -0.16 11.56
CA LEU A 329 22.17 -0.76 10.78
C LEU A 329 23.40 0.16 10.72
N ARG A 330 24.58 -0.45 10.83
CA ARG A 330 25.85 0.19 10.55
C ARG A 330 26.55 -0.56 9.42
N VAL A 331 26.89 0.16 8.36
CA VAL A 331 27.70 -0.36 7.25
C VAL A 331 29.17 -0.21 7.60
N VAL A 332 29.93 -1.28 7.46
CA VAL A 332 31.39 -1.30 7.65
C VAL A 332 32.04 -1.80 6.37
N SER A 333 32.94 -1.01 5.79
CA SER A 333 33.72 -1.41 4.62
C SER A 333 34.74 -2.49 4.96
N GLU A 334 34.85 -3.50 4.11
CA GLU A 334 35.81 -4.59 4.21
C GLU A 334 36.88 -4.51 3.11
N SER A 335 37.90 -5.36 3.20
CA SER A 335 38.88 -5.52 2.13
C SER A 335 38.24 -6.08 0.86
N GLY A 336 38.59 -5.53 -0.30
CA GLY A 336 38.13 -6.02 -1.60
C GLY A 336 36.81 -5.44 -2.11
N GLY A 337 36.33 -4.32 -1.54
CA GLY A 337 35.08 -3.67 -1.98
C GLY A 337 33.81 -4.38 -1.52
N LEU A 338 33.93 -5.25 -0.52
CA LEU A 338 32.82 -5.87 0.19
C LEU A 338 32.49 -5.07 1.45
N PHE A 339 31.32 -5.34 2.02
CA PHE A 339 30.78 -4.63 3.15
C PHE A 339 30.13 -5.60 4.13
N THR A 340 30.17 -5.24 5.41
CA THR A 340 29.42 -5.90 6.47
C THR A 340 28.32 -4.99 6.98
N LEU A 341 27.10 -5.53 7.07
CA LEU A 341 25.99 -4.90 7.76
C LEU A 341 25.92 -5.40 9.19
N ARG A 342 26.05 -4.49 10.16
CA ARG A 342 25.89 -4.79 11.58
C ARG A 342 24.58 -4.22 12.07
N LEU A 343 23.67 -5.11 12.46
CA LEU A 343 22.38 -4.78 13.07
C LEU A 343 22.55 -4.71 14.58
N GLY A 344 22.16 -3.59 15.17
CA GLY A 344 22.04 -3.41 16.61
C GLY A 344 20.63 -2.94 16.98
N ALA A 345 20.34 -2.90 18.29
CA ALA A 345 19.11 -2.37 18.83
C ALA A 345 19.40 -1.27 19.87
N GLN A 346 18.57 -0.24 19.93
CA GLN A 346 18.68 0.82 20.95
C GLN A 346 18.28 0.32 22.34
N SER A 347 17.29 -0.57 22.39
CA SER A 347 16.84 -1.25 23.61
C SER A 347 16.96 -2.76 23.44
N PRO A 348 17.25 -3.53 24.51
CA PRO A 348 17.25 -4.98 24.46
C PRO A 348 15.96 -5.53 23.83
N LEU A 349 16.10 -6.37 22.80
CA LEU A 349 14.96 -7.02 22.17
C LEU A 349 14.50 -8.21 23.03
N ILE A 350 13.47 -7.99 23.83
CA ILE A 350 12.89 -9.03 24.71
C ILE A 350 11.57 -9.49 24.09
N LEU A 351 11.52 -10.75 23.70
CA LEU A 351 10.26 -11.41 23.31
C LEU A 351 9.59 -11.95 24.58
N GLU A 352 8.28 -11.70 24.72
CA GLU A 352 7.53 -12.08 25.94
C GLU A 352 7.40 -13.60 26.14
N SER A 353 7.70 -14.39 25.10
CA SER A 353 7.59 -15.84 25.13
C SER A 353 8.76 -16.49 24.42
N GLU A 354 9.35 -17.50 25.07
CA GLU A 354 10.37 -18.40 24.49
C GLU A 354 9.82 -19.24 23.33
N LEU A 355 8.49 -19.27 23.14
CA LEU A 355 7.82 -19.96 22.05
C LEU A 355 7.92 -19.21 20.72
N VAL A 356 8.40 -17.97 20.73
CA VAL A 356 8.53 -17.12 19.55
C VAL A 356 9.99 -17.03 19.14
N GLU A 357 10.29 -17.52 17.94
CA GLU A 357 11.58 -17.34 17.30
C GLU A 357 11.53 -16.15 16.33
N ALA A 358 12.57 -15.31 16.35
CA ALA A 358 12.67 -14.16 15.47
C ALA A 358 13.95 -14.23 14.62
N GLN A 359 13.78 -14.16 13.31
CA GLN A 359 14.86 -14.15 12.33
C GLN A 359 14.77 -12.93 11.43
N CYS A 360 15.90 -12.50 10.90
CA CYS A 360 15.95 -11.39 9.95
C CYS A 360 16.96 -11.60 8.82
N HIS A 361 16.73 -10.90 7.71
CA HIS A 361 17.70 -10.74 6.64
C HIS A 361 17.43 -9.44 5.87
N PRO A 362 18.45 -8.81 5.27
CA PRO A 362 18.24 -7.80 4.24
C PRO A 362 17.38 -8.35 3.09
N ILE A 363 16.44 -7.56 2.56
CA ILE A 363 15.54 -8.01 1.47
C ILE A 363 16.27 -8.29 0.13
N THR A 364 17.52 -7.87 0.04
CA THR A 364 18.40 -8.02 -1.13
C THR A 364 19.13 -9.35 -1.14
N ILE A 365 19.06 -10.12 -0.04
CA ILE A 365 19.67 -11.45 0.07
C ILE A 365 18.60 -12.52 0.31
N SER A 366 18.94 -13.76 -0.06
CA SER A 366 18.04 -14.90 0.05
C SER A 366 17.65 -15.19 1.49
N VAL A 367 16.38 -15.59 1.69
CA VAL A 367 15.83 -16.00 3.00
C VAL A 367 16.65 -17.13 3.68
N SER A 368 17.39 -17.93 2.91
CA SER A 368 18.26 -18.98 3.46
C SER A 368 19.44 -18.43 4.26
N GLN A 369 19.77 -17.15 4.10
CA GLN A 369 20.81 -16.43 4.83
C GLN A 369 20.26 -15.69 6.07
N SER A 370 19.02 -15.98 6.47
CA SER A 370 18.41 -15.39 7.66
C SER A 370 19.21 -15.69 8.93
N LYS A 371 19.33 -14.69 9.80
CA LYS A 371 20.03 -14.79 11.08
C LYS A 371 19.05 -14.55 12.23
N SER A 372 19.28 -15.25 13.35
CA SER A 372 18.49 -15.07 14.56
C SER A 372 18.69 -13.67 15.15
N LEU A 373 17.61 -13.06 15.65
CA LEU A 373 17.65 -11.81 16.40
C LEU A 373 18.00 -11.98 17.89
N THR A 374 18.13 -13.22 18.38
CA THR A 374 18.50 -13.51 19.79
C THR A 374 19.69 -12.69 20.31
N PRO A 375 20.78 -12.45 19.55
CA PRO A 375 21.90 -11.66 20.05
C PRO A 375 21.53 -10.23 20.50
N LEU A 376 20.44 -9.67 19.97
CA LEU A 376 19.99 -8.32 20.33
C LEU A 376 19.33 -8.26 21.72
N ALA A 377 18.96 -9.39 22.32
CA ALA A 377 18.43 -9.45 23.68
C ALA A 377 19.51 -9.09 24.72
N ASP A 378 20.76 -9.45 24.46
CA ASP A 378 21.90 -9.21 25.36
C ASP A 378 22.75 -8.00 24.93
N GLY A 379 22.22 -7.15 24.04
CA GLY A 379 22.94 -5.99 23.49
C GLY A 379 24.06 -6.35 22.50
N GLY A 380 24.05 -7.56 21.94
CA GLY A 380 24.94 -7.98 20.86
C GLY A 380 24.56 -7.37 19.51
N GLU A 381 25.29 -7.78 18.46
CA GLU A 381 25.04 -7.36 17.08
C GLU A 381 24.78 -8.59 16.19
N VAL A 382 23.94 -8.43 15.16
CA VAL A 382 23.77 -9.44 14.09
C VAL A 382 24.50 -8.93 12.84
N CYS A 383 25.50 -9.67 12.37
CA CYS A 383 26.34 -9.26 11.24
C CYS A 383 25.97 -10.00 9.95
N PHE A 384 25.87 -9.31 8.82
CA PHE A 384 25.81 -9.91 7.47
C PHE A 384 27.06 -9.50 6.69
N GLU A 385 27.93 -10.46 6.41
CA GLU A 385 29.31 -10.21 5.93
C GLU A 385 29.46 -10.50 4.43
N GLY A 386 30.50 -9.95 3.82
CA GLY A 386 30.84 -10.24 2.42
C GLY A 386 29.82 -9.72 1.41
N LEU A 387 29.08 -8.66 1.76
CA LEU A 387 28.04 -8.12 0.89
C LEU A 387 28.65 -7.16 -0.14
N PRO A 388 28.39 -7.35 -1.45
CA PRO A 388 28.73 -6.34 -2.44
C PRO A 388 27.85 -5.11 -2.27
N LEU A 389 28.35 -3.95 -2.70
CA LEU A 389 27.72 -2.65 -2.53
C LEU A 389 26.22 -2.62 -2.90
N ARG A 390 25.84 -3.26 -4.02
CA ARG A 390 24.44 -3.31 -4.51
C ARG A 390 23.45 -4.04 -3.59
N LEU A 391 23.92 -4.86 -2.65
CA LEU A 391 23.06 -5.61 -1.73
C LEU A 391 22.91 -4.92 -0.38
N ILE A 392 23.56 -3.77 -0.17
CA ILE A 392 23.40 -2.99 1.05
C ILE A 392 22.05 -2.28 1.03
N THR A 393 21.19 -2.57 2.01
CA THR A 393 19.86 -1.96 2.13
C THR A 393 19.50 -1.65 3.58
N GLY A 394 18.66 -0.64 3.76
CA GLY A 394 17.95 -0.38 5.02
C GLY A 394 16.72 -1.25 5.22
N PHE A 395 16.25 -1.94 4.17
CA PHE A 395 15.10 -2.83 4.28
C PHE A 395 15.50 -4.18 4.87
N LEU A 396 15.02 -4.43 6.08
CA LEU A 396 15.20 -5.67 6.82
C LEU A 396 13.89 -6.46 6.83
N ALA A 397 13.89 -7.65 6.23
CA ALA A 397 12.84 -8.62 6.41
C ALA A 397 12.96 -9.27 7.78
N VAL A 398 11.86 -9.31 8.53
CA VAL A 398 11.75 -10.01 9.81
C VAL A 398 10.71 -11.10 9.67
N ARG A 399 11.05 -12.30 10.16
CA ARG A 399 10.15 -13.44 10.26
C ARG A 399 10.06 -13.87 11.72
N LEU A 400 8.85 -13.81 12.26
CA LEU A 400 8.51 -14.35 13.57
C LEU A 400 7.84 -15.70 13.36
N THR A 401 8.17 -16.67 14.21
CA THR A 401 7.56 -18.00 14.19
C THR A 401 7.17 -18.37 15.61
N ALA A 402 5.92 -18.77 15.81
CA ALA A 402 5.41 -19.26 17.08
C ALA A 402 4.97 -20.71 16.93
N GLU A 403 5.28 -21.55 17.92
CA GLU A 403 4.86 -22.95 17.95
C GLU A 403 4.27 -23.33 19.32
N VAL A 404 3.06 -23.90 19.31
CA VAL A 404 2.36 -24.42 20.49
C VAL A 404 1.78 -25.77 20.13
N GLN A 405 2.17 -26.82 20.88
CA GLN A 405 1.59 -28.17 20.73
C GLN A 405 1.55 -28.67 19.26
N TRP A 406 2.65 -28.52 18.52
CA TRP A 406 2.80 -28.91 17.09
C TRP A 406 2.06 -28.05 16.07
N VAL A 407 1.32 -27.02 16.51
CA VAL A 407 0.75 -26.01 15.62
C VAL A 407 1.75 -24.87 15.48
N ARG A 408 2.17 -24.62 14.25
CA ARG A 408 3.16 -23.60 13.90
C ARG A 408 2.51 -22.49 13.07
N ARG A 409 2.77 -21.24 13.44
CA ARG A 409 2.39 -20.04 12.69
C ARG A 409 3.59 -19.13 12.50
N ALA A 410 3.60 -18.39 11.39
CA ALA A 410 4.65 -17.45 11.10
C ALA A 410 4.08 -16.12 10.61
N LEU A 411 4.71 -15.02 11.02
CA LEU A 411 4.38 -13.66 10.64
C LEU A 411 5.63 -13.02 10.03
N SER A 412 5.51 -12.44 8.84
CA SER A 412 6.64 -11.81 8.14
C SER A 412 6.32 -10.37 7.77
N PHE A 413 7.23 -9.44 8.11
CA PHE A 413 7.09 -8.01 7.81
C PHE A 413 8.45 -7.36 7.54
N VAL A 414 8.44 -6.26 6.78
CA VAL A 414 9.67 -5.53 6.40
C VAL A 414 9.74 -4.24 7.21
N LEU A 415 10.93 -3.92 7.70
CA LEU A 415 11.26 -2.63 8.32
C LEU A 415 12.28 -1.89 7.45
N ASN A 416 12.11 -0.59 7.25
CA ASN A 416 13.13 0.32 6.74
C ASN A 416 13.90 0.95 7.91
N VAL A 417 14.92 0.25 8.37
CA VAL A 417 15.67 0.67 9.57
C VAL A 417 16.72 1.75 9.24
N PRO A 418 17.01 2.68 10.17
CA PRO A 418 18.06 3.67 10.00
C PRO A 418 19.40 3.01 9.67
N VAL A 419 20.09 3.55 8.66
CA VAL A 419 21.42 3.07 8.26
C VAL A 419 22.46 4.16 8.43
N THR A 420 23.55 3.83 9.12
CA THR A 420 24.74 4.69 9.27
C THR A 420 25.89 4.16 8.43
N GLY A 421 26.66 5.07 7.81
CA GLY A 421 27.79 4.70 6.96
C GLY A 421 27.42 4.22 5.55
N MET A 422 26.21 4.54 5.07
CA MET A 422 25.77 4.18 3.72
C MET A 422 26.70 4.81 2.66
N PRO A 423 27.36 4.02 1.79
CA PRO A 423 28.24 4.58 0.77
C PRO A 423 27.46 5.37 -0.29
N GLU A 424 27.91 6.57 -0.65
CA GLU A 424 27.23 7.45 -1.62
C GLU A 424 27.14 6.85 -3.03
N GLU A 425 28.11 6.01 -3.41
CA GLU A 425 28.15 5.36 -4.72
C GLU A 425 27.17 4.19 -4.85
N ARG A 426 26.51 3.79 -3.77
CA ARG A 426 25.61 2.63 -3.76
C ARG A 426 24.52 2.73 -4.82
N ASP A 427 23.79 3.84 -4.83
CA ASP A 427 22.67 4.03 -5.75
C ASP A 427 23.18 3.91 -7.20
N ARG A 428 24.32 4.56 -7.52
CA ARG A 428 24.96 4.45 -8.84
C ARG A 428 25.30 3.01 -9.23
N GLU A 429 25.82 2.22 -8.30
CA GLU A 429 26.16 0.82 -8.57
C GLU A 429 24.91 -0.06 -8.76
N ILE A 430 23.81 0.24 -8.05
CA ILE A 430 22.52 -0.42 -8.31
C ILE A 430 22.01 -0.05 -9.72
N LEU A 431 22.09 1.23 -10.16
CA LEU A 431 21.72 1.61 -11.54
C LEU A 431 22.50 0.78 -12.57
N ARG A 432 23.82 0.67 -12.39
CA ARG A 432 24.67 -0.13 -13.28
C ARG A 432 24.29 -1.61 -13.29
N GLY A 433 23.85 -2.15 -12.14
CA GLY A 433 23.36 -3.52 -12.05
C GLY A 433 22.05 -3.76 -12.80
N ILE A 434 21.17 -2.76 -12.87
CA ILE A 434 19.90 -2.81 -13.64
C ILE A 434 20.17 -2.70 -15.14
N VAL A 435 21.19 -1.92 -15.49
CA VAL A 435 21.61 -1.68 -16.87
C VAL A 435 22.88 -2.48 -17.13
N ALA A 436 22.85 -3.79 -16.84
CA ALA A 436 24.04 -4.63 -16.93
C ALA A 436 24.40 -4.98 -18.38
N ASP A 437 23.44 -4.91 -19.30
CA ASP A 437 23.61 -5.24 -20.72
C ASP A 437 22.76 -4.35 -21.64
N ARG A 438 23.07 -4.40 -22.95
CA ARG A 438 22.43 -3.59 -24.00
C ARG A 438 20.92 -3.78 -24.05
N ASN A 439 20.42 -5.00 -23.82
CA ASN A 439 18.98 -5.28 -23.85
C ASN A 439 18.27 -4.70 -22.63
N GLN A 440 18.89 -4.78 -21.45
CA GLN A 440 18.37 -4.18 -20.23
C GLN A 440 18.35 -2.65 -20.32
N PHE A 441 19.39 -2.04 -20.90
CA PHE A 441 19.40 -0.61 -21.22
C PHE A 441 18.24 -0.21 -22.14
N LEU A 442 18.07 -0.90 -23.27
CA LEU A 442 17.00 -0.60 -24.21
C LEU A 442 15.61 -0.78 -23.59
N ARG A 443 15.41 -1.81 -22.76
CA ARG A 443 14.16 -2.03 -22.02
C ARG A 443 13.89 -0.93 -21.01
N TYR A 444 14.91 -0.51 -20.27
CA TYR A 444 14.79 0.56 -19.29
C TYR A 444 14.55 1.93 -19.96
N LEU A 445 15.25 2.21 -21.06
CA LEU A 445 15.04 3.41 -21.85
C LEU A 445 13.64 3.46 -22.46
N ARG A 446 13.14 2.35 -23.03
CA ARG A 446 11.75 2.26 -23.53
C ARG A 446 10.72 2.44 -22.42
N PHE A 447 10.99 1.90 -21.22
CA PHE A 447 10.14 2.16 -20.05
C PHE A 447 10.06 3.66 -19.73
N LEU A 448 11.20 4.36 -19.68
CA LEU A 448 11.25 5.80 -19.42
C LEU A 448 10.58 6.65 -20.52
N LEU A 449 10.68 6.22 -21.77
CA LEU A 449 10.08 6.90 -22.93
C LEU A 449 8.59 6.61 -23.10
N SER A 450 8.06 5.56 -22.46
CA SER A 450 6.66 5.18 -22.61
C SER A 450 5.71 6.29 -22.13
N VAL A 451 4.71 6.59 -22.96
CA VAL A 451 3.64 7.55 -22.64
C VAL A 451 2.68 6.95 -21.60
N ASP A 452 2.54 5.62 -21.60
CA ASP A 452 1.82 4.83 -20.62
C ASP A 452 2.72 3.74 -20.02
N PRO A 453 3.45 4.06 -18.94
CA PRO A 453 4.29 3.09 -18.24
C PRO A 453 3.48 1.92 -17.67
N GLN A 454 2.20 2.11 -17.34
CA GLN A 454 1.36 1.06 -16.78
C GLN A 454 1.00 0.02 -17.84
N SER A 455 0.58 0.44 -19.03
CA SER A 455 0.34 -0.48 -20.16
C SER A 455 1.62 -1.20 -20.57
N TYR A 456 2.79 -0.54 -20.53
CA TYR A 456 4.08 -1.19 -20.84
C TYR A 456 4.49 -2.20 -19.77
N ILE A 457 4.33 -1.88 -18.48
CA ILE A 457 4.57 -2.82 -17.38
C ILE A 457 3.60 -4.00 -17.49
N LEU A 458 2.31 -3.75 -17.69
CA LEU A 458 1.27 -4.78 -17.82
C LEU A 458 1.53 -5.70 -19.02
N SER A 459 1.93 -5.15 -20.17
CA SER A 459 2.31 -5.94 -21.34
C SER A 459 3.57 -6.76 -21.08
N SER A 460 4.57 -6.17 -20.41
CA SER A 460 5.83 -6.85 -20.07
C SER A 460 5.62 -7.98 -19.06
N LEU A 461 4.74 -7.80 -18.08
CA LEU A 461 4.35 -8.81 -17.11
C LEU A 461 3.56 -9.94 -17.77
N ARG A 462 2.62 -9.63 -18.68
CA ARG A 462 1.91 -10.64 -19.49
C ARG A 462 2.86 -11.49 -20.33
N THR A 463 3.87 -10.87 -20.96
CA THR A 463 4.88 -11.62 -21.73
C THR A 463 5.72 -12.54 -20.84
N ARG A 464 6.06 -12.12 -19.61
CA ARG A 464 6.81 -12.95 -18.65
C ARG A 464 5.98 -14.12 -18.10
N ALA A 465 4.70 -13.90 -17.80
CA ALA A 465 3.78 -14.96 -17.36
C ALA A 465 3.60 -16.05 -18.43
N ALA A 466 3.53 -15.66 -19.70
CA ALA A 466 3.44 -16.60 -20.82
C ALA A 466 4.71 -17.44 -21.01
N THR A 467 5.88 -16.98 -20.55
CA THR A 467 7.15 -17.72 -20.65
C THR A 467 7.43 -18.66 -19.48
N SER A 468 6.72 -18.55 -18.35
CA SER A 468 6.93 -19.45 -17.18
C SER A 468 5.98 -20.65 -17.15
N MET A 469 4.90 -20.64 -17.94
CA MET A 469 4.02 -21.79 -18.13
C MET A 469 4.59 -22.68 -19.25
N GLY A 470 5.29 -23.74 -18.85
CA GLY A 470 6.00 -24.64 -19.75
C GLY A 470 5.08 -25.37 -20.73
N GLY A 471 4.99 -24.86 -21.95
CA GLY A 471 4.51 -25.56 -23.14
C GLY A 471 5.53 -25.40 -24.25
N GLY A 472 6.19 -26.50 -24.63
CA GLY A 472 7.27 -26.56 -25.62
C GLY A 472 6.82 -26.20 -27.04
N ILE A 473 6.57 -24.92 -27.28
CA ILE A 473 6.59 -24.29 -28.59
C ILE A 473 7.75 -23.31 -28.51
N GLU A 474 8.81 -23.52 -29.30
CA GLU A 474 9.83 -22.49 -29.48
C GLU A 474 9.10 -21.18 -29.75
N PRO A 475 9.27 -20.14 -28.91
CA PRO A 475 8.65 -18.86 -29.20
C PRO A 475 9.31 -18.39 -30.48
N ALA A 476 8.59 -18.48 -31.60
CA ALA A 476 8.90 -17.70 -32.79
C ALA A 476 9.18 -16.29 -32.26
N PRO A 477 10.34 -15.68 -32.59
CA PRO A 477 10.71 -14.40 -32.04
C PRO A 477 9.54 -13.48 -32.34
N SER A 478 8.76 -13.17 -31.30
CA SER A 478 7.77 -12.14 -31.40
C SER A 478 8.61 -10.91 -31.63
N LYS A 479 8.70 -10.53 -32.90
CA LYS A 479 8.86 -9.14 -33.27
C LYS A 479 7.71 -8.45 -32.54
N MET A 480 7.95 -8.05 -31.28
CA MET A 480 7.48 -6.75 -30.85
C MET A 480 7.71 -5.86 -32.06
N PRO A 481 6.69 -5.11 -32.52
CA PRO A 481 6.94 -4.17 -33.59
C PRO A 481 8.17 -3.38 -33.15
N ASP A 482 9.21 -3.38 -33.98
CA ASP A 482 10.30 -2.42 -33.91
C ASP A 482 9.64 -1.04 -34.07
N ALA A 483 8.97 -0.54 -33.02
CA ALA A 483 8.79 0.87 -32.84
C ALA A 483 10.23 1.38 -32.69
N PRO A 484 10.75 2.12 -33.69
CA PRO A 484 12.13 2.52 -33.68
C PRO A 484 12.32 3.43 -32.49
N LEU A 485 13.28 3.10 -31.61
CA LEU A 485 13.65 3.90 -30.44
C LEU A 485 13.78 5.40 -30.77
N PHE A 486 14.22 5.70 -32.00
CA PHE A 486 14.27 7.04 -32.55
C PHE A 486 12.91 7.76 -32.58
N GLU A 487 11.84 7.09 -33.02
CA GLU A 487 10.50 7.69 -33.07
C GLU A 487 9.98 8.00 -31.66
N ASP A 488 10.24 7.13 -30.68
CA ASP A 488 9.89 7.38 -29.28
C ASP A 488 10.68 8.56 -28.71
N LEU A 489 11.97 8.67 -29.04
CA LEU A 489 12.83 9.79 -28.65
C LEU A 489 12.34 11.11 -29.26
N VAL A 490 12.02 11.13 -30.56
CA VAL A 490 11.53 12.33 -31.26
C VAL A 490 10.12 12.72 -30.79
N LYS A 491 9.24 11.75 -30.54
CA LYS A 491 7.92 12.02 -29.93
C LYS A 491 8.06 12.60 -28.54
N THR A 492 8.98 12.07 -27.72
CA THR A 492 9.26 12.59 -26.37
C THR A 492 9.84 14.00 -26.46
N LEU A 493 10.77 14.27 -27.38
CA LEU A 493 11.30 15.61 -27.63
C LEU A 493 10.18 16.61 -27.91
N SER A 494 9.25 16.27 -28.82
CA SER A 494 8.16 17.18 -29.20
C SER A 494 7.06 17.35 -28.14
N ARG A 495 6.82 16.36 -27.28
CA ARG A 495 5.64 16.36 -26.38
C ARG A 495 5.97 16.48 -24.90
N SER A 496 7.18 16.11 -24.50
CA SER A 496 7.62 16.01 -23.10
C SER A 496 9.16 16.13 -22.99
N PRO A 497 9.77 17.23 -23.47
CA PRO A 497 11.23 17.40 -23.48
C PRO A 497 11.87 17.28 -22.09
N GLU A 498 11.15 17.60 -21.02
CA GLU A 498 11.57 17.45 -19.63
C GLU A 498 11.88 15.98 -19.24
N LYS A 499 11.24 14.99 -19.90
CA LYS A 499 11.60 13.58 -19.72
C LYS A 499 12.98 13.27 -20.27
N LEU A 500 13.40 13.92 -21.36
CA LEU A 500 14.73 13.73 -21.95
C LEU A 500 15.84 14.27 -21.05
N VAL A 501 15.56 15.31 -20.26
CA VAL A 501 16.49 15.82 -19.23
C VAL A 501 16.72 14.80 -18.11
N ARG A 502 15.73 13.97 -17.78
CA ARG A 502 15.92 12.87 -16.80
C ARG A 502 16.74 11.74 -17.39
N ILE A 503 16.51 11.42 -18.66
CA ILE A 503 17.24 10.39 -19.40
C ILE A 503 18.69 10.84 -19.67
N SER A 504 18.95 12.13 -19.87
CA SER A 504 20.30 12.66 -20.09
C SER A 504 21.20 12.42 -18.89
N ARG A 505 20.69 12.64 -17.67
CA ARG A 505 21.44 12.35 -16.43
C ARG A 505 21.86 10.89 -16.36
N LEU A 506 20.94 9.96 -16.64
CA LEU A 506 21.24 8.53 -16.67
C LEU A 506 22.33 8.18 -17.71
N ILE A 507 22.24 8.74 -18.92
CA ILE A 507 23.19 8.45 -19.99
C ILE A 507 24.57 9.05 -19.68
N GLU A 508 24.62 10.26 -19.11
CA GLU A 508 25.87 10.87 -18.65
C GLU A 508 26.50 10.03 -17.53
N GLU A 509 25.71 9.55 -16.57
CA GLU A 509 26.17 8.65 -15.50
C GLU A 509 26.78 7.35 -16.03
N LEU A 510 26.20 6.76 -17.08
CA LEU A 510 26.74 5.56 -17.74
C LEU A 510 28.02 5.84 -18.53
N ARG A 511 28.19 7.05 -19.08
CA ARG A 511 29.40 7.43 -19.85
C ARG A 511 30.63 7.63 -18.98
N HIS A 512 30.47 7.81 -17.67
CA HIS A 512 31.60 8.03 -16.75
C HIS A 512 32.47 6.79 -16.48
N THR A 513 32.09 5.59 -16.95
CA THR A 513 32.90 4.37 -16.79
C THR A 513 32.96 3.55 -18.08
N GLU A 514 34.10 2.89 -18.33
CA GLU A 514 34.29 2.02 -19.51
C GLU A 514 33.23 0.91 -19.59
N LYS A 515 32.80 0.40 -18.43
CA LYS A 515 31.77 -0.63 -18.31
C LYS A 515 30.36 -0.11 -18.62
N GLY A 516 30.07 1.17 -18.41
CA GLY A 516 28.80 1.77 -18.79
C GLY A 516 28.73 2.14 -20.27
N VAL A 517 29.87 2.52 -20.86
CA VAL A 517 29.97 2.78 -22.31
C VAL A 517 29.73 1.51 -23.14
N SER A 518 30.19 0.34 -22.67
CA SER A 518 30.00 -0.93 -23.38
C SER A 518 28.54 -1.41 -23.44
N VAL A 519 27.70 -0.91 -22.51
CA VAL A 519 26.27 -1.21 -22.41
C VAL A 519 25.44 -0.36 -23.38
N LEU A 520 25.97 0.76 -23.86
CA LEU A 520 25.28 1.55 -24.88
C LEU A 520 25.30 0.81 -26.24
N PRO A 521 24.17 0.78 -26.98
CA PRO A 521 24.15 0.25 -28.33
C PRO A 521 25.10 1.04 -29.25
N GLU A 522 25.64 0.36 -30.25
CA GLU A 522 26.51 0.97 -31.25
C GLU A 522 25.74 2.10 -31.98
N GLY A 523 26.38 3.26 -32.16
CA GLY A 523 25.74 4.45 -32.76
C GLY A 523 24.75 5.21 -31.86
N PHE A 524 24.39 4.70 -30.67
CA PHE A 524 23.45 5.39 -29.78
C PHE A 524 23.99 6.74 -29.26
N THR A 525 25.29 6.83 -29.01
CA THR A 525 25.95 8.05 -28.53
C THR A 525 25.80 9.20 -29.53
N GLU A 526 25.94 8.91 -30.82
CA GLU A 526 25.76 9.87 -31.92
C GLU A 526 24.30 10.31 -32.01
N LEU A 527 23.37 9.36 -32.01
CA LEU A 527 21.93 9.64 -31.98
C LEU A 527 21.54 10.54 -30.81
N TRP A 528 22.02 10.22 -29.61
CA TRP A 528 21.71 10.97 -28.39
C TRP A 528 22.26 12.40 -28.46
N SER A 529 23.46 12.60 -29.02
CA SER A 529 24.03 13.94 -29.18
C SER A 529 23.17 14.84 -30.06
N VAL A 530 22.56 14.30 -31.13
CA VAL A 530 21.65 15.04 -32.01
C VAL A 530 20.38 15.43 -31.26
N ILE A 531 19.81 14.52 -30.46
CA ILE A 531 18.63 14.79 -29.63
C ILE A 531 18.94 15.86 -28.56
N GLN A 532 20.10 15.82 -27.91
CA GLN A 532 20.50 16.84 -26.92
C GLN A 532 20.64 18.25 -27.53
N VAL A 533 21.22 18.35 -28.73
CA VAL A 533 21.31 19.62 -29.47
C VAL A 533 19.93 20.13 -29.88
N ALA A 534 19.00 19.24 -30.17
CA ALA A 534 17.62 19.61 -30.49
C ALA A 534 16.85 20.11 -29.25
N CYS A 535 16.98 19.44 -28.09
CA CYS A 535 16.40 19.89 -26.82
C CYS A 535 16.87 21.29 -26.42
N THR A 536 18.16 21.57 -26.52
CA THR A 536 18.75 22.85 -26.08
C THR A 536 18.35 24.05 -26.96
N LYS A 537 17.94 23.81 -28.21
CA LYS A 537 17.44 24.87 -29.10
C LYS A 537 15.98 25.25 -28.86
N GLU A 538 15.19 24.40 -28.20
CA GLU A 538 13.81 24.73 -27.83
C GLU A 538 13.74 25.55 -26.54
N ASP A 539 14.70 25.44 -25.62
CA ASP A 539 14.78 26.27 -24.40
C ASP A 539 15.22 27.73 -24.67
N ASP A 540 15.84 28.00 -25.82
CA ASP A 540 16.34 29.33 -26.25
C ASP A 540 15.35 30.10 -27.16
N LEU A 541 14.17 29.54 -27.43
CA LEU A 541 13.07 30.13 -28.23
C LEU A 541 11.86 30.45 -27.36
#